data_AF-A0A3R6II67-F1
#
_entry.id   AF-A0A3R6II67-F1
#
_cell.length_a   1.000
_cell.length_b   1.000
_cell.length_c   1.000
_cell.angle_alpha   90.00
_cell.angle_beta   90.00
_cell.angle_gamma   90.00
#
_symmetry.space_group_name_H-M   'P 1'
#
loop_
_entity.id
_entity.type
_entity.pdbx_description
1 polymer ?
#
loop_
_entity_poly.entity_id
_entity_poly.type
_entity_poly.pdbx_seq_one_letter_code
_entity_poly.pdbx_strand_id
1 'polypeptide(L)'
;MSKIIITIVGQDRVGIVAKTCNYLADHNMNILDITQTILQEYFNMMMIVDISGSKTSFDDMAHELDKLGQEIGVKILCQREEIFTSMHRI
;
A
#
# COMPACT_ATOMS: atom_id res chain seq x y z
N MET A 1 15.13 -8.95 -4.06
CA MET A 1 13.97 -8.13 -4.45
C MET A 1 13.06 -8.08 -3.25
N SER A 2 12.79 -6.91 -2.69
CA SER A 2 11.90 -6.76 -1.54
C SER A 2 10.64 -6.03 -2.01
N LYS A 3 9.54 -6.76 -2.09
CA LYS A 3 8.26 -6.22 -2.55
C LYS A 3 7.20 -6.31 -1.46
N ILE A 4 6.32 -5.33 -1.46
CA ILE A 4 5.15 -5.28 -0.59
C ILE A 4 3.89 -5.14 -1.41
N ILE A 5 2.78 -5.59 -0.83
CA ILE A 5 1.44 -5.38 -1.33
C ILE A 5 0.76 -4.39 -0.38
N ILE A 6 0.25 -3.30 -0.94
CA ILE A 6 -0.53 -2.30 -0.22
C ILE A 6 -1.98 -2.44 -0.65
N THR A 7 -2.87 -2.64 0.31
CA THR A 7 -4.32 -2.70 0.09
C THR A 7 -4.97 -1.54 0.82
N ILE A 8 -5.77 -0.76 0.11
CA ILE A 8 -6.52 0.39 0.64
C ILE A 8 -8.00 0.13 0.47
N VAL A 9 -8.76 0.23 1.56
CA VAL A 9 -10.22 0.08 1.57
C VAL A 9 -10.83 1.18 2.43
N GLY A 10 -11.80 1.91 1.89
CA GLY A 10 -12.53 2.92 2.67
C GLY A 10 -13.55 3.65 1.83
N GLN A 11 -14.31 4.57 2.44
CA GLN A 11 -15.25 5.40 1.70
C GLN A 11 -14.48 6.35 0.76
N ASP A 12 -14.95 6.47 -0.49
CA ASP A 12 -14.26 7.26 -1.50
C ASP A 12 -14.13 8.73 -1.08
N ARG A 13 -12.92 9.27 -1.23
CA ARG A 13 -12.62 10.68 -0.92
C ARG A 13 -11.46 11.18 -1.75
N VAL A 14 -11.48 12.49 -1.97
CA VAL A 14 -10.39 13.18 -2.66
C VAL A 14 -9.10 13.05 -1.85
N GLY A 15 -8.02 12.65 -2.54
CA GLY A 15 -6.67 12.68 -2.00
C GLY A 15 -6.10 11.34 -1.52
N ILE A 16 -6.86 10.23 -1.56
CA ILE A 16 -6.34 8.89 -1.19
C ILE A 16 -5.09 8.56 -2.01
N VAL A 17 -5.24 8.53 -3.34
CA VAL A 17 -4.15 8.17 -4.25
C VAL A 17 -2.98 9.14 -4.11
N ALA A 18 -3.25 10.45 -4.08
CA ALA A 18 -2.22 11.47 -4.00
C ALA A 18 -1.36 11.32 -2.73
N LYS A 19 -2.01 11.16 -1.56
CA LYS A 19 -1.29 11.03 -0.28
C LYS A 19 -0.48 9.74 -0.21
N THR A 20 -1.06 8.62 -0.66
CA THR A 20 -0.33 7.35 -0.72
C THR A 20 0.87 7.43 -1.67
N CYS A 21 0.68 7.93 -2.89
CA CYS A 21 1.77 8.05 -3.86
C CYS A 21 2.88 9.00 -3.40
N ASN A 22 2.53 10.12 -2.74
CA ASN A 22 3.52 11.03 -2.17
C ASN A 22 4.35 10.32 -1.10
N TYR A 23 3.70 9.60 -0.18
CA TYR A 23 4.40 8.82 0.83
C TYR A 23 5.37 7.81 0.20
N LEU A 24 4.96 7.09 -0.84
CA LEU A 24 5.82 6.12 -1.53
C LEU A 24 7.01 6.81 -2.22
N ALA A 25 6.77 7.95 -2.87
CA ALA A 25 7.81 8.73 -3.54
C ALA A 25 8.83 9.30 -2.55
N ASP A 26 8.37 9.86 -1.42
CA ASP A 26 9.22 10.41 -0.35
C ASP A 26 10.15 9.33 0.25
N HIS A 27 9.70 8.07 0.21
CA HIS A 27 10.47 6.91 0.69
C HIS A 27 11.26 6.16 -0.39
N ASN A 28 11.36 6.73 -1.59
CA ASN A 28 12.09 6.14 -2.72
C ASN A 28 11.61 4.71 -3.07
N MET A 29 10.29 4.50 -3.02
CA MET A 29 9.64 3.24 -3.37
C MET A 29 9.09 3.31 -4.80
N ASN A 30 9.14 2.20 -5.53
CA ASN A 30 8.68 2.13 -6.91
C ASN A 30 7.39 1.32 -7.04
N ILE A 31 6.37 1.91 -7.68
CA ILE A 31 5.09 1.23 -7.94
C ILE A 31 5.28 0.33 -9.16
N LEU A 32 5.18 -0.99 -8.96
CA LEU A 32 5.29 -1.98 -10.03
C LEU A 32 3.95 -2.24 -10.71
N ASP A 33 2.89 -2.27 -9.92
CA ASP A 33 1.53 -2.48 -10.39
C ASP A 33 0.53 -1.78 -9.47
N ILE A 34 -0.58 -1.32 -10.03
CA ILE A 34 -1.66 -0.64 -9.32
C ILE A 34 -2.98 -0.98 -9.98
N THR A 35 -3.93 -1.41 -9.15
CA THR A 35 -5.32 -1.62 -9.55
C THR A 35 -6.22 -0.92 -8.55
N GLN A 36 -7.18 -0.14 -9.04
CA GLN A 36 -8.19 0.52 -8.23
C GLN A 36 -9.59 0.25 -8.79
N THR A 37 -10.58 0.20 -7.91
CA THR A 37 -11.98 0.07 -8.26
C THR A 37 -12.86 0.76 -7.22
N ILE A 38 -14.01 1.25 -7.67
CA ILE A 38 -15.07 1.72 -6.78
C ILE A 38 -16.10 0.60 -6.68
N LEU A 39 -16.25 0.02 -5.49
CA LEU A 39 -17.27 -0.98 -5.20
C LEU A 39 -18.37 -0.31 -4.36
N GLN A 40 -19.48 0.01 -5.02
CA GLN A 40 -20.55 0.85 -4.45
C GLN A 40 -20.01 2.24 -4.04
N GLU A 41 -19.95 2.54 -2.75
CA GLU A 41 -19.42 3.78 -2.18
C GLU A 41 -17.99 3.63 -1.63
N TYR A 42 -17.42 2.44 -1.76
CA TYR A 42 -16.10 2.10 -1.22
C TYR A 42 -15.03 2.16 -2.30
N PHE A 43 -14.00 2.96 -2.05
CA PHE A 43 -12.75 2.95 -2.77
C PHE A 43 -11.93 1.73 -2.33
N ASN A 44 -11.56 0.90 -3.31
CA ASN A 44 -10.65 -0.22 -3.15
C ASN A 44 -9.44 -0.02 -4.06
N MET A 45 -8.24 -0.13 -3.52
CA MET A 45 -7.02 -0.08 -4.30
C MET A 45 -6.01 -1.10 -3.80
N MET A 46 -5.31 -1.73 -4.72
CA MET A 46 -4.19 -2.63 -4.47
C MET A 46 -2.98 -2.16 -5.26
N MET A 47 -1.80 -2.22 -4.63
CA MET A 47 -0.54 -1.86 -5.25
C MET A 47 0.52 -2.91 -4.96
N ILE A 48 1.33 -3.24 -5.95
CA ILE A 48 2.59 -3.96 -5.77
C ILE A 48 3.71 -2.93 -5.82
N VAL A 49 4.49 -2.86 -4.75
CA VAL A 49 5.53 -1.83 -4.58
C VAL A 49 6.87 -2.50 -4.32
N ASP A 50 7.90 -2.09 -5.06
CA ASP A 50 9.29 -2.41 -4.78
C ASP A 50 9.85 -1.42 -3.75
N ILE A 51 10.29 -1.97 -2.62
CA ILE A 51 10.86 -1.22 -1.49
C ILE A 51 12.38 -1.34 -1.42
N SER A 52 13.02 -1.95 -2.43
CA SER A 52 14.48 -2.17 -2.45
C SER A 52 15.29 -0.86 -2.42
N GLY A 53 14.68 0.26 -2.82
CA GLY A 53 15.27 1.60 -2.76
C GLY A 53 15.03 2.37 -1.45
N SER A 54 14.19 1.84 -0.56
CA SER A 54 13.82 2.50 0.69
C SER A 54 14.82 2.18 1.81
N LYS A 55 15.04 3.14 2.71
CA LYS A 55 15.81 2.96 3.94
C LYS A 55 14.95 2.64 5.16
N THR A 56 13.63 2.80 5.02
CA THR A 56 12.66 2.56 6.10
C THR A 56 12.52 1.06 6.31
N SER A 57 12.33 0.61 7.55
CA SER A 57 12.05 -0.80 7.81
C SER A 57 10.60 -1.13 7.41
N PHE A 58 10.31 -2.38 7.07
CA PHE A 58 8.92 -2.77 6.74
C PHE A 58 7.95 -2.49 7.90
N ASP A 59 8.37 -2.70 9.15
CA ASP A 59 7.52 -2.51 10.32
C ASP A 59 7.17 -1.03 10.49
N ASP A 60 8.15 -0.15 10.28
CA ASP A 60 7.93 1.30 10.26
C ASP A 60 7.00 1.68 9.10
N MET A 61 7.24 1.15 7.89
CA MET A 61 6.37 1.42 6.74
C MET A 61 4.92 1.01 6.99
N ALA A 62 4.72 -0.17 7.59
CA ALA A 62 3.40 -0.68 7.90
C ALA A 62 2.70 0.20 8.94
N HIS A 63 3.43 0.67 9.95
CA HIS A 63 2.91 1.59 10.95
C HIS A 63 2.56 2.97 10.37
N GLU A 64 3.45 3.54 9.55
CA GLU A 64 3.27 4.83 8.90
C GLU A 64 2.10 4.82 7.90
N LEU A 65 1.98 3.75 7.10
CA LEU A 65 0.86 3.56 6.19
C LEU A 65 -0.47 3.36 6.92
N ASP A 66 -0.50 2.61 8.03
CA ASP A 66 -1.71 2.46 8.84
C ASP A 66 -2.14 3.82 9.42
N LYS A 67 -1.19 4.60 9.95
CA LYS A 67 -1.43 5.95 10.46
C LYS A 67 -1.93 6.89 9.36
N LEU A 68 -1.30 6.87 8.17
CA LEU A 68 -1.74 7.64 7.02
C LEU A 68 -3.18 7.28 6.65
N GLY A 69 -3.51 5.99 6.66
CA GLY A 69 -4.86 5.48 6.47
C GLY A 69 -5.86 6.12 7.43
N GLN A 70 -5.55 6.09 8.73
CA GLN A 70 -6.41 6.70 9.76
C GLN A 70 -6.61 8.21 9.53
N GLU A 71 -5.54 8.94 9.18
CA GLU A 71 -5.59 10.39 8.90
C GLU A 71 -6.50 10.70 7.70
N ILE A 72 -6.45 9.85 6.67
CA ILE A 72 -7.29 9.96 5.48
C ILE A 72 -8.56 9.11 5.60
N GLY A 73 -8.92 8.63 6.79
CA GLY A 73 -10.11 7.83 7.10
C GLY A 73 -10.36 6.59 6.22
N VAL A 74 -9.31 5.96 5.71
CA VAL A 74 -9.39 4.65 5.03
C VAL A 74 -8.56 3.64 5.82
N LYS A 75 -8.77 2.35 5.58
CA LYS A 75 -7.86 1.33 6.06
C LYS A 75 -6.77 1.10 5.02
N ILE A 76 -5.51 1.23 5.43
CA ILE A 76 -4.35 0.83 4.61
C ILE A 76 -3.72 -0.39 5.29
N LEU A 77 -3.53 -1.46 4.52
CA LEU A 77 -2.86 -2.68 4.94
C LEU A 77 -1.61 -2.86 4.10
N CYS A 78 -0.47 -3.07 4.76
CA CYS A 78 0.81 -3.35 4.12
C CYS A 78 1.24 -4.79 4.45
N GLN A 79 1.58 -5.57 3.42
CA GLN A 79 1.98 -6.97 3.55
C GLN A 79 3.23 -7.24 2.71
N ARG A 80 4.10 -8.16 3.15
CA ARG A 80 5.22 -8.63 2.33
C ARG A 80 4.69 -9.56 1.22
N GLU A 81 5.17 -9.38 0.00
CA GLU A 81 4.79 -10.23 -1.15
C GLU A 81 5.07 -11.73 -0.88
N GLU A 82 6.16 -12.02 -0.15
CA GLU A 82 6.64 -13.37 0.16
C GLU A 82 5.60 -14.27 0.87
N ILE A 83 4.63 -13.67 1.56
CA ILE A 83 3.52 -14.40 2.20
C ILE A 83 2.66 -15.10 1.12
N PHE A 84 2.47 -14.46 -0.03
CA PHE A 84 1.65 -14.99 -1.12
C PHE A 84 2.40 -16.00 -2.00
N THR A 85 3.71 -15.84 -2.15
CA THR A 85 4.55 -16.81 -2.86
C THR A 85 4.65 -18.13 -2.08
N SER A 86 4.58 -18.07 -0.75
CA SER A 86 4.60 -19.24 0.12
C SER A 86 3.30 -20.05 0.06
N MET A 87 2.15 -19.40 -0.19
CA MET A 87 0.85 -20.08 -0.33
C MET A 87 0.73 -20.91 -1.62
N HIS A 88 1.45 -20.55 -2.69
CA HIS A 88 1.44 -21.26 -3.98
C HIS A 88 2.47 -22.39 -4.07
N ARG A 89 3.16 -22.72 -2.98
CA ARG A 89 4.26 -23.69 -2.94
C ARG A 89 3.90 -25.00 -2.22
N ILE A 90 2.60 -25.30 -2.10
CA ILE A 90 2.06 -26.55 -1.54
C ILE A 90 1.73 -27.51 -2.68
#